data_AF-A0A372EMF4-F1
#
_entry.id   AF-A0A372EMF4-F1
#
_cell.length_a   1.000
_cell.length_b   1.000
_cell.length_c   1.000
_cell.angle_alpha   90.00
_cell.angle_beta   90.00
_cell.angle_gamma   90.00
#
_symmetry.space_group_name_H-M   'P 1'
#
loop_
_entity.id
_entity.type
_entity.pdbx_description
1 polymer ?
#
loop_
_entity_poly.entity_id
_entity_poly.type
_entity_poly.pdbx_seq_one_letter_code
_entity_poly.pdbx_strand_id
1 'polypeptide(L)'
;MSIWTHPWLIAALVPALLAVGALAHRAWAERQARQKRRLPKHWPLTGRPLANSEEARVWHWLARAFYDHHVMIKLPVTRFTLPRQREEGMEWYRLLGGVYCTFTVCKSDGRVIGCLDVPGPAGIPRSTRALKHSLLSQIGLPYWVVRSNSLPTVAEIRAEFLGESELNRAMREREMEERAIIAAQTNLRSALNRQRSTRSHSDFNPLSSWPNSVPDARSSDYHSQWQDNNSFLMPLDSRKGDLL
;
A
#
# COMPACT_ATOMS: atom_id res chain seq x y z
N MET A 1 -10.97 85.64 -2.93
CA MET A 1 -10.77 84.18 -2.76
C MET A 1 -11.31 83.50 -4.01
N SER A 2 -10.47 83.25 -5.02
CA SER A 2 -10.89 82.68 -6.30
C SER A 2 -10.22 81.31 -6.46
N ILE A 3 -10.96 80.25 -6.18
CA ILE A 3 -10.50 78.88 -6.40
C ILE A 3 -10.90 78.55 -7.84
N TRP A 4 -9.98 78.76 -8.77
CA TRP A 4 -10.10 78.25 -10.14
C TRP A 4 -9.95 76.72 -10.10
N THR A 5 -11.06 76.01 -9.97
CA THR A 5 -11.09 74.55 -10.17
C THR A 5 -11.12 74.27 -11.66
N HIS A 6 -9.93 74.13 -12.27
CA HIS A 6 -9.80 73.71 -13.66
C HIS A 6 -10.44 72.31 -13.87
N PRO A 7 -11.60 72.21 -14.56
CA PRO A 7 -12.38 70.96 -14.61
C PRO A 7 -11.65 69.83 -15.36
N TRP A 8 -10.72 70.18 -16.27
CA TRP A 8 -9.88 69.23 -16.98
C TRP A 8 -8.85 68.54 -16.08
N LEU A 9 -8.37 69.20 -15.01
CA LEU A 9 -7.48 68.58 -14.03
C LEU A 9 -8.22 67.49 -13.26
N ILE A 10 -9.49 67.73 -12.89
CA ILE A 10 -10.32 66.73 -12.21
C ILE A 10 -10.58 65.54 -13.14
N ALA A 11 -10.88 65.80 -14.42
CA ALA A 11 -11.13 64.77 -15.42
C ALA A 11 -9.91 63.86 -15.69
N ALA A 12 -8.69 64.37 -15.58
CA ALA A 12 -7.46 63.57 -15.73
C ALA A 12 -7.00 62.90 -14.42
N LEU A 13 -7.24 63.55 -13.27
CA LEU A 13 -6.73 63.10 -11.98
C LEU A 13 -7.54 61.93 -11.40
N VAL A 14 -8.85 61.89 -11.64
CA VAL A 14 -9.71 60.77 -11.22
C VAL A 14 -9.33 59.43 -11.88
N PRO A 15 -9.20 59.30 -13.22
CA PRO A 15 -8.80 58.05 -13.85
C PRO A 15 -7.35 57.66 -13.51
N ALA A 16 -6.45 58.64 -13.33
CA ALA A 16 -5.09 58.38 -12.88
C ALA A 16 -5.06 57.75 -11.47
N LEU A 17 -5.84 58.29 -10.53
CA LEU A 17 -5.99 57.72 -9.18
C LEU A 17 -6.62 56.33 -9.20
N LEU A 18 -7.64 56.10 -10.04
CA LEU A 18 -8.26 54.79 -10.20
C LEU A 18 -7.27 53.76 -10.78
N ALA A 19 -6.46 54.15 -11.77
CA ALA A 19 -5.44 53.28 -12.35
C ALA A 19 -4.36 52.91 -11.32
N VAL A 20 -3.86 53.90 -10.56
CA VAL A 20 -2.89 53.67 -9.48
C VAL A 20 -3.49 52.79 -8.38
N GLY A 21 -4.73 53.04 -7.98
CA GLY A 21 -5.46 52.23 -7.01
C GLY A 21 -5.64 50.78 -7.46
N ALA A 22 -6.00 50.57 -8.73
CA ALA A 22 -6.14 49.23 -9.31
C ALA A 22 -4.81 48.46 -9.36
N LEU A 23 -3.71 49.14 -9.74
CA LEU A 23 -2.37 48.56 -9.74
C LEU A 23 -1.89 48.20 -8.32
N ALA A 24 -2.11 49.09 -7.35
CA ALA A 24 -1.78 48.85 -5.95
C ALA A 24 -2.58 47.68 -5.37
N HIS A 25 -3.89 47.63 -5.63
CA HIS A 25 -4.76 46.52 -5.20
C HIS A 25 -4.32 45.20 -5.81
N ARG A 26 -3.98 45.19 -7.11
CA ARG A 26 -3.51 43.99 -7.80
C ARG A 26 -2.16 43.51 -7.24
N ALA A 27 -1.20 44.41 -7.01
CA ALA A 27 0.09 44.07 -6.40
C ALA A 27 -0.08 43.53 -4.97
N TRP A 28 -1.01 44.10 -4.19
CA TRP A 28 -1.34 43.62 -2.86
C TRP A 28 -1.99 42.23 -2.90
N ALA A 29 -2.96 42.01 -3.80
CA ALA A 29 -3.62 40.72 -3.99
C ALA A 29 -2.63 39.62 -4.43
N GLU A 30 -1.70 39.94 -5.34
CA GLU A 30 -0.65 39.03 -5.77
C GLU A 30 0.32 38.70 -4.62
N ARG A 31 0.69 39.69 -3.79
CA ARG A 31 1.53 39.46 -2.60
C ARG A 31 0.82 38.61 -1.56
N GLN A 32 -0.46 38.86 -1.29
CA GLN A 32 -1.30 38.05 -0.40
C GLN A 32 -1.40 36.61 -0.91
N ALA A 33 -1.61 36.41 -2.22
CA ALA A 33 -1.64 35.09 -2.83
C ALA A 33 -0.29 34.37 -2.69
N ARG A 34 0.84 35.08 -2.85
CA ARG A 34 2.18 34.52 -2.63
C ARG A 34 2.43 34.17 -1.16
N GLN A 35 1.97 34.99 -0.22
CA GLN A 35 2.10 34.71 1.21
C GLN A 35 1.28 33.48 1.63
N LYS A 36 0.06 33.33 1.10
CA LYS A 36 -0.78 32.13 1.33
C LYS A 36 -0.19 30.84 0.76
N ARG A 37 0.72 30.94 -0.21
CA ARG A 37 1.40 29.78 -0.85
C ARG A 37 2.73 29.42 -0.18
N ARG A 38 3.12 30.06 0.93
CA ARG A 38 4.38 29.73 1.61
C ARG A 38 4.23 28.38 2.30
N LEU A 39 5.02 27.41 1.86
CA LEU A 39 5.13 26.11 2.52
C LEU A 39 5.64 26.31 3.95
N PRO A 40 5.11 25.55 4.92
CA PRO A 40 5.59 25.62 6.29
C PRO A 40 7.04 25.10 6.36
N LYS A 41 7.87 25.73 7.21
CA LYS A 41 9.26 25.28 7.42
C LYS A 41 9.33 23.91 8.09
N HIS A 42 8.36 23.62 8.94
CA HIS A 42 8.17 22.32 9.58
C HIS A 42 6.74 21.87 9.35
N TRP A 43 6.57 20.62 8.95
CA TRP A 43 5.24 20.03 8.80
C TRP A 43 4.76 19.54 10.16
N PRO A 44 3.63 20.06 10.69
CA PRO A 44 3.08 19.58 11.95
C PRO A 44 2.32 18.26 11.73
N LEU A 45 2.97 17.27 11.11
CA LEU A 45 2.38 16.00 10.71
C LEU A 45 3.08 14.86 11.44
N THR A 46 2.29 13.92 11.92
CA THR A 46 2.78 12.67 12.52
C THR A 46 2.43 11.49 11.60
N GLY A 47 3.32 10.50 11.56
CA GLY A 47 3.06 9.26 10.85
C GLY A 47 1.89 8.51 11.49
N ARG A 48 0.99 7.97 10.66
CA ARG A 48 -0.12 7.13 11.11
C ARG A 48 -0.18 5.84 10.31
N PRO A 49 -0.68 4.73 10.89
CA PRO A 49 -0.97 3.53 10.12
C PRO A 49 -1.91 3.83 8.95
N LEU A 50 -1.67 3.18 7.82
CA LEU A 50 -2.47 3.41 6.62
C LEU A 50 -3.86 2.76 6.73
N ALA A 51 -3.94 1.61 7.42
CA ALA A 51 -5.14 0.83 7.63
C ALA A 51 -5.50 0.74 9.12
N ASN A 52 -6.80 0.76 9.44
CA ASN A 52 -7.31 0.43 10.78
C ASN A 52 -7.32 -1.10 11.01
N SER A 53 -7.72 -1.58 12.19
CA SER A 53 -7.72 -3.02 12.51
C SER A 53 -8.64 -3.86 11.62
N GLU A 54 -9.81 -3.34 11.27
CA GLU A 54 -10.80 -4.01 10.41
C GLU A 54 -10.30 -4.07 8.96
N GLU A 55 -9.80 -2.93 8.46
CA GLU A 55 -9.14 -2.81 7.16
C GLU A 55 -7.93 -3.75 7.10
N ALA A 56 -7.11 -3.81 8.14
CA ALA A 56 -5.95 -4.69 8.20
C ALA A 56 -6.34 -6.17 8.12
N ARG A 57 -7.41 -6.60 8.81
CA ARG A 57 -7.89 -8.00 8.72
C ARG A 57 -8.32 -8.34 7.30
N VAL A 58 -9.09 -7.47 6.67
CA VAL A 58 -9.52 -7.65 5.27
C VAL A 58 -8.31 -7.61 4.33
N TRP A 59 -7.32 -6.74 4.58
CA TRP A 59 -6.11 -6.65 3.77
C TRP A 59 -5.31 -7.96 3.77
N HIS A 60 -5.05 -8.55 4.94
CA HIS A 60 -4.33 -9.82 5.03
C HIS A 60 -5.12 -10.98 4.41
N TRP A 61 -6.45 -10.98 4.53
CA TRP A 61 -7.28 -11.94 3.83
C TRP A 61 -7.22 -11.75 2.31
N LEU A 62 -7.31 -10.51 1.84
CA LEU A 62 -7.29 -10.18 0.41
C LEU A 62 -5.93 -10.50 -0.22
N ALA A 63 -4.83 -10.22 0.48
CA ALA A 63 -3.48 -10.55 0.03
C ALA A 63 -3.26 -12.07 -0.08
N ARG A 64 -3.92 -12.87 0.77
CA ARG A 64 -3.92 -14.34 0.64
C ARG A 64 -4.81 -14.82 -0.51
N ALA A 65 -6.00 -14.22 -0.65
CA ALA A 65 -6.92 -14.54 -1.74
C ALA A 65 -6.33 -14.21 -3.12
N PHE A 66 -5.53 -13.16 -3.21
CA PHE A 66 -4.90 -12.64 -4.42
C PHE A 66 -3.36 -12.67 -4.33
N TYR A 67 -2.80 -13.80 -3.93
CA TYR A 67 -1.35 -14.00 -3.78
C TYR A 67 -0.53 -13.73 -5.05
N ASP A 68 -1.16 -13.84 -6.22
CA ASP A 68 -0.62 -13.63 -7.57
C ASP A 68 -0.85 -12.20 -8.09
N HIS A 69 -1.48 -11.34 -7.31
CA HIS A 69 -1.78 -9.96 -7.66
C HIS A 69 -1.30 -9.00 -6.56
N HIS A 70 -1.29 -7.72 -6.88
CA HIS A 70 -0.93 -6.68 -5.93
C HIS A 70 -2.19 -6.05 -5.34
N VAL A 71 -2.20 -5.91 -4.02
CA VAL A 71 -3.27 -5.20 -3.29
C VAL A 71 -2.78 -3.81 -2.93
N MET A 72 -3.32 -2.80 -3.61
CA MET A 72 -3.03 -1.39 -3.37
C MET A 72 -4.00 -0.83 -2.32
N ILE A 73 -3.50 -0.05 -1.36
CA ILE A 73 -4.30 0.54 -0.28
C ILE A 73 -4.62 2.00 -0.61
N LYS A 74 -5.90 2.38 -0.50
CA LYS A 74 -6.38 3.77 -0.67
C LYS A 74 -5.95 4.42 -1.97
N LEU A 75 -5.93 3.63 -3.05
CA LEU A 75 -5.60 4.12 -4.39
C LEU A 75 -6.76 5.00 -4.91
N PRO A 76 -6.52 6.28 -5.26
CA PRO A 76 -7.55 7.13 -5.86
C PRO A 76 -7.99 6.59 -7.22
N VAL A 77 -9.29 6.69 -7.53
CA VAL A 77 -9.82 6.16 -8.80
C VAL A 77 -9.20 6.85 -10.01
N THR A 78 -8.85 8.13 -9.85
CA THR A 78 -8.16 8.94 -10.87
C THR A 78 -6.79 8.42 -11.30
N ARG A 79 -6.22 7.44 -10.58
CA ARG A 79 -4.93 6.82 -10.95
C ARG A 79 -5.09 5.67 -11.94
N PHE A 80 -6.30 5.15 -12.12
CA PHE A 80 -6.58 4.03 -13.02
C PHE A 80 -7.83 4.25 -13.89
N THR A 81 -8.36 5.47 -13.91
CA THR A 81 -9.41 5.90 -14.83
C THR A 81 -8.90 7.03 -15.72
N LEU A 82 -9.34 7.03 -16.97
CA LEU A 82 -9.08 8.11 -17.91
C LEU A 82 -10.40 8.61 -18.49
N PRO A 83 -10.56 9.93 -18.64
CA PRO A 83 -11.71 10.50 -19.33
C PRO A 83 -11.65 10.13 -20.81
N ARG A 84 -12.83 9.95 -21.44
CA ARG A 84 -12.91 9.63 -22.87
C ARG A 84 -12.45 10.81 -23.75
N GLN A 85 -12.74 12.02 -23.29
CA GLN A 85 -12.32 13.27 -23.92
C GLN A 85 -11.25 13.93 -23.06
N ARG A 86 -10.16 14.40 -23.69
CA ARG A 86 -9.00 14.91 -22.96
C ARG A 86 -9.29 16.27 -22.33
N GLU A 87 -10.15 17.04 -22.98
CA GLU A 87 -10.57 18.40 -22.65
C GLU A 87 -11.32 18.44 -21.31
N GLU A 88 -12.08 17.37 -21.01
CA GLU A 88 -12.87 17.23 -19.79
C GLU A 88 -12.04 16.75 -18.58
N GLY A 89 -10.76 16.41 -18.77
CA GLY A 89 -9.96 15.73 -17.74
C GLY A 89 -9.84 16.51 -16.43
N MET A 90 -9.75 17.84 -16.49
CA MET A 90 -9.67 18.68 -15.29
C MET A 90 -11.01 18.75 -14.53
N GLU A 91 -12.13 18.68 -15.24
CA GLU A 91 -13.46 18.66 -14.63
C GLU A 91 -13.67 17.34 -13.89
N TRP A 92 -13.42 16.21 -14.56
CA TRP A 92 -13.50 14.89 -13.93
C TRP A 92 -12.52 14.73 -12.78
N TYR A 93 -11.30 15.28 -12.88
CA TYR A 93 -10.34 15.26 -11.78
C TYR A 93 -10.86 16.02 -10.54
N ARG A 94 -11.54 17.16 -10.71
CA ARG A 94 -12.13 17.90 -9.58
C ARG A 94 -13.24 17.10 -8.90
N LEU A 95 -14.06 16.38 -9.68
CA LEU A 95 -15.15 15.55 -9.16
C LEU A 95 -14.65 14.27 -8.48
N LEU A 96 -13.64 13.62 -9.05
CA LEU A 96 -13.17 12.30 -8.62
C LEU A 96 -11.91 12.33 -7.76
N GLY A 97 -11.26 13.48 -7.60
CA GLY A 97 -9.96 13.61 -6.93
C GLY A 97 -9.94 13.14 -5.47
N GLY A 98 -11.10 13.18 -4.80
CA GLY A 98 -11.27 12.65 -3.43
C GLY A 98 -11.81 11.22 -3.36
N VAL A 99 -12.17 10.61 -4.49
CA VAL A 99 -12.76 9.27 -4.52
C VAL A 99 -11.64 8.23 -4.57
N TYR A 100 -11.69 7.27 -3.65
CA TYR A 100 -10.77 6.15 -3.57
C TYR A 100 -11.51 4.91 -3.08
N CYS A 101 -11.02 3.73 -3.42
CA CYS A 101 -11.43 2.49 -2.80
C CYS A 101 -10.45 2.12 -1.68
N THR A 102 -10.92 1.39 -0.68
CA THR A 102 -10.11 0.96 0.46
C THR A 102 -8.96 0.09 -0.02
N PHE A 103 -9.28 -0.88 -0.88
CA PHE A 103 -8.32 -1.71 -1.59
C PHE A 103 -8.62 -1.74 -3.09
N THR A 104 -7.56 -1.77 -3.88
CA THR A 104 -7.62 -1.98 -5.32
C THR A 104 -6.69 -3.14 -5.66
N VAL A 105 -7.21 -4.15 -6.35
CA VAL A 105 -6.42 -5.32 -6.76
C VAL A 105 -5.96 -5.09 -8.20
N CYS A 106 -4.66 -5.25 -8.45
CA CYS A 106 -4.07 -5.11 -9.77
C CYS A 106 -3.13 -6.26 -10.11
N LYS A 107 -3.00 -6.53 -11.40
CA LYS A 107 -2.02 -7.49 -11.95
C LYS A 107 -0.60 -6.94 -11.84
N SER A 108 0.38 -7.81 -12.06
CA SER A 108 1.80 -7.45 -12.11
C SER A 108 2.14 -6.44 -13.22
N ASP A 109 1.31 -6.33 -14.26
CA ASP A 109 1.43 -5.32 -15.32
C ASP A 109 0.80 -3.97 -14.98
N GLY A 110 0.26 -3.81 -13.76
CA GLY A 110 -0.37 -2.59 -13.27
C GLY A 110 -1.84 -2.42 -13.66
N ARG A 111 -2.46 -3.36 -14.39
CA ARG A 111 -3.90 -3.29 -14.70
C ARG A 111 -4.74 -3.64 -13.50
N VAL A 112 -5.72 -2.79 -13.19
CA VAL A 112 -6.70 -3.03 -12.13
C VAL A 112 -7.70 -4.09 -12.56
N ILE A 113 -7.98 -5.05 -11.67
CA ILE A 113 -8.96 -6.13 -11.90
C ILE A 113 -10.21 -6.00 -11.04
N GLY A 114 -10.14 -5.24 -9.95
CA GLY A 114 -11.28 -5.06 -9.07
C GLY A 114 -10.97 -4.15 -7.90
N CYS A 115 -12.04 -3.61 -7.31
CA CYS A 115 -11.96 -2.68 -6.19
C CYS A 115 -12.81 -3.19 -5.03
N LEU A 116 -12.31 -3.00 -3.81
CA LEU A 116 -12.97 -3.42 -2.59
C LEU A 116 -13.01 -2.29 -1.58
N ASP A 117 -14.14 -2.15 -0.90
CA ASP A 117 -14.32 -1.20 0.19
C ASP A 117 -14.65 -1.90 1.51
N VAL A 118 -14.00 -1.44 2.58
CA VAL A 118 -14.31 -1.87 3.95
C VAL A 118 -15.07 -0.74 4.63
N PRO A 119 -16.32 -0.96 5.04
CA PRO A 119 -17.08 0.07 5.73
C PRO A 119 -16.48 0.29 7.12
N GLY A 120 -16.20 1.56 7.45
CA GLY A 120 -15.82 1.95 8.80
C GLY A 120 -17.01 1.87 9.79
N PRO A 121 -16.82 2.30 11.04
CA PRO A 121 -17.87 2.28 12.06
C PRO A 121 -19.13 3.05 11.65
N ALA A 122 -18.97 4.20 10.99
CA ALA A 122 -20.06 5.00 10.43
C ALA A 122 -20.61 4.47 9.09
N GLY A 123 -20.04 3.38 8.58
CA GLY A 123 -20.34 2.84 7.25
C GLY A 123 -19.82 3.71 6.11
N ILE A 124 -20.27 3.39 4.89
CA ILE A 124 -20.00 4.18 3.69
C ILE A 124 -21.30 4.90 3.32
N PRO A 125 -21.28 6.23 3.11
CA PRO A 125 -22.46 6.96 2.68
C PRO A 125 -23.07 6.35 1.40
N ARG A 126 -24.41 6.26 1.36
CA ARG A 126 -25.13 5.65 0.22
C ARG A 126 -24.81 6.33 -1.11
N SER A 127 -24.72 7.66 -1.12
CA SER A 127 -24.37 8.45 -2.31
C SER A 127 -22.97 8.10 -2.83
N THR A 128 -21.97 8.05 -1.94
CA THR A 128 -20.60 7.68 -2.30
C THR A 128 -20.53 6.24 -2.81
N ARG A 129 -21.24 5.31 -2.16
CA ARG A 129 -21.31 3.92 -2.61
C ARG A 129 -21.95 3.80 -3.99
N ALA A 130 -23.06 4.51 -4.24
CA ALA A 130 -23.74 4.51 -5.54
C ALA A 130 -22.88 5.13 -6.64
N LEU A 131 -22.16 6.22 -6.34
CA LEU A 131 -21.18 6.83 -7.25
C LEU A 131 -20.09 5.82 -7.64
N LYS A 132 -19.44 5.19 -6.65
CA LYS A 132 -18.39 4.19 -6.89
C LYS A 132 -18.91 3.02 -7.70
N HIS A 133 -20.07 2.48 -7.33
CA HIS A 133 -20.68 1.37 -8.04
C HIS A 133 -20.97 1.73 -9.50
N SER A 134 -21.66 2.85 -9.75
CA SER A 134 -21.99 3.32 -11.10
C SER A 134 -20.73 3.55 -11.95
N LEU A 135 -19.74 4.24 -11.40
CA LEU A 135 -18.49 4.54 -12.10
C LEU A 135 -17.71 3.26 -12.43
N LEU A 136 -17.50 2.38 -11.45
CA LEU A 136 -16.71 1.16 -11.64
C LEU A 136 -17.42 0.16 -12.56
N SER A 137 -18.74 0.04 -12.46
CA SER A 137 -19.52 -0.81 -13.38
C SER A 137 -19.44 -0.33 -14.83
N GLN A 138 -19.43 0.99 -15.07
CA GLN A 138 -19.37 1.54 -16.43
C GLN A 138 -18.01 1.31 -17.10
N ILE A 139 -16.95 1.19 -16.31
CA ILE A 139 -15.60 0.87 -16.80
C ILE A 139 -15.28 -0.63 -16.74
N GLY A 140 -16.26 -1.46 -16.38
CA GLY A 140 -16.12 -2.91 -16.35
C GLY A 140 -15.22 -3.43 -15.21
N LEU A 141 -15.09 -2.67 -14.11
CA LEU A 141 -14.36 -3.10 -12.93
C LEU A 141 -15.33 -3.59 -11.83
N PRO A 142 -15.21 -4.85 -11.38
CA PRO A 142 -15.94 -5.36 -10.23
C PRO A 142 -15.71 -4.51 -8.98
N TYR A 143 -16.78 -4.26 -8.25
CA TYR A 143 -16.77 -3.47 -7.02
C TYR A 143 -17.53 -4.17 -5.91
N TRP A 144 -16.86 -4.45 -4.79
CA TRP A 144 -17.44 -5.14 -3.65
C TRP A 144 -17.23 -4.36 -2.35
N VAL A 145 -18.23 -4.36 -1.47
CA VAL A 145 -18.11 -3.91 -0.08
C VAL A 145 -18.06 -5.14 0.84
N VAL A 146 -16.97 -5.29 1.60
CA VAL A 146 -16.73 -6.44 2.48
C VAL A 146 -16.51 -5.99 3.92
N ARG A 147 -17.09 -6.71 4.88
CA ARG A 147 -16.88 -6.47 6.32
C ARG A 147 -15.93 -7.51 6.90
N SER A 148 -15.14 -7.12 7.89
CA SER A 148 -14.15 -8.02 8.50
C SER A 148 -14.76 -9.23 9.22
N ASN A 149 -16.02 -9.12 9.65
CA ASN A 149 -16.79 -10.15 10.35
C ASN A 149 -17.58 -11.08 9.41
N SER A 150 -17.65 -10.75 8.12
CA SER A 150 -18.38 -11.51 7.11
C SER A 150 -17.57 -11.51 5.81
N LEU A 151 -16.41 -12.17 5.86
CA LEU A 151 -15.53 -12.31 4.70
C LEU A 151 -16.14 -13.34 3.74
N PRO A 152 -16.25 -13.04 2.43
CA PRO A 152 -16.66 -14.04 1.45
C PRO A 152 -15.60 -15.13 1.32
N THR A 153 -15.95 -16.23 0.66
CA THR A 153 -14.95 -17.28 0.39
C THR A 153 -13.93 -16.80 -0.64
N VAL A 154 -12.72 -17.38 -0.59
CA VAL A 154 -11.65 -17.03 -1.56
C VAL A 154 -12.11 -17.32 -3.00
N ALA A 155 -12.87 -18.40 -3.19
CA ALA A 155 -13.42 -18.76 -4.49
C ALA A 155 -14.41 -17.71 -5.01
N GLU A 156 -15.32 -17.22 -4.16
CA GLU A 156 -16.30 -16.18 -4.53
C GLU A 156 -15.63 -14.89 -4.97
N ILE A 157 -14.70 -14.36 -4.17
CA ILE A 157 -14.04 -13.07 -4.50
C ILE A 157 -13.21 -13.16 -5.77
N ARG A 158 -12.55 -14.31 -6.01
CA ARG A 158 -11.77 -14.51 -7.23
C ARG A 158 -12.65 -14.74 -8.45
N ALA A 159 -13.77 -15.46 -8.34
CA ALA A 159 -14.72 -15.59 -9.44
C ALA A 159 -15.23 -14.21 -9.89
N GLU A 160 -15.60 -13.36 -8.93
CA GLU A 160 -16.08 -12.01 -9.21
C GLU A 160 -15.01 -11.14 -9.89
N PHE A 161 -13.76 -11.17 -9.41
CA PHE A 161 -12.72 -10.23 -9.87
C PHE A 161 -11.98 -10.71 -11.13
N LEU A 162 -11.89 -12.03 -11.34
CA LEU A 162 -11.09 -12.61 -12.41
C LEU A 162 -11.95 -13.30 -13.47
N GLY A 163 -13.26 -13.46 -13.24
CA GLY A 163 -14.14 -14.22 -14.14
C GLY A 163 -13.70 -15.68 -14.27
N GLU A 164 -13.04 -16.22 -13.23
CA GLU A 164 -12.38 -17.52 -13.28
C GLU A 164 -13.37 -18.66 -13.58
N SER A 165 -13.18 -19.32 -14.71
CA SER A 165 -13.71 -20.66 -14.97
C SER A 165 -12.96 -21.70 -14.13
N GLU A 166 -13.63 -22.79 -13.76
CA GLU A 166 -13.08 -23.90 -12.96
C GLU A 166 -11.71 -24.42 -13.45
N LEU A 167 -11.44 -24.32 -14.75
CA LEU A 167 -10.19 -24.77 -15.36
C LEU A 167 -8.97 -23.91 -14.97
N ASN A 168 -9.15 -22.59 -14.88
CA ASN A 168 -8.12 -21.67 -14.40
C ASN A 168 -7.87 -21.83 -12.91
N ARG A 169 -8.84 -22.35 -12.15
CA ARG A 169 -8.68 -22.69 -10.72
C ARG A 169 -7.79 -23.92 -10.55
N ALA A 170 -8.11 -25.01 -11.25
CA ALA A 170 -7.34 -26.24 -11.21
C ALA A 170 -5.87 -26.05 -11.63
N MET A 171 -5.61 -25.25 -12.67
CA MET A 171 -4.23 -24.96 -13.10
C MET A 171 -3.41 -24.23 -12.02
N ARG A 172 -4.02 -23.28 -11.29
CA ARG A 172 -3.32 -22.53 -10.24
C ARG A 172 -3.09 -23.32 -8.97
N GLU A 173 -4.04 -24.15 -8.56
CA GLU A 173 -3.85 -25.07 -7.43
C GLU A 173 -2.64 -25.98 -7.68
N ARG A 174 -2.52 -26.49 -8.91
CA ARG A 174 -1.37 -27.29 -9.34
C ARG A 174 -0.06 -26.50 -9.29
N GLU A 175 -0.04 -25.25 -9.75
CA GLU A 175 1.14 -24.40 -9.66
C GLU A 175 1.53 -24.07 -8.21
N MET A 176 0.56 -23.85 -7.32
CA MET A 176 0.83 -23.63 -5.90
C MET A 176 1.44 -24.88 -5.25
N GLU A 177 0.87 -26.04 -5.52
CA GLU A 177 1.35 -27.32 -5.01
C GLU A 177 2.78 -27.57 -5.50
N GLU A 178 3.06 -27.31 -6.78
CA GLU A 178 4.40 -27.41 -7.35
C GLU A 178 5.39 -26.45 -6.65
N ARG A 179 5.02 -25.18 -6.41
CA ARG A 179 5.85 -24.23 -5.66
C ARG A 179 6.09 -24.69 -4.22
N ALA A 180 5.08 -25.23 -3.56
CA ALA A 180 5.20 -25.75 -2.19
C ALA A 180 6.13 -26.97 -2.14
N ILE A 181 6.04 -27.87 -3.13
CA ILE A 181 6.94 -29.02 -3.27
C ILE A 181 8.37 -28.56 -3.52
N ILE A 182 8.59 -27.60 -4.42
CA ILE A 182 9.93 -27.05 -4.69
C ILE A 182 10.51 -26.40 -3.43
N ALA A 183 9.71 -25.61 -2.69
CA ALA A 183 10.12 -25.02 -1.42
C ALA A 183 10.46 -26.09 -0.37
N ALA A 184 9.66 -27.14 -0.25
CA ALA A 184 9.93 -28.25 0.67
C ALA A 184 11.22 -29.00 0.29
N GLN A 185 11.44 -29.28 -1.00
CA GLN A 185 12.65 -29.94 -1.49
C GLN A 185 13.91 -29.09 -1.26
N THR A 186 13.84 -27.79 -1.51
CA THR A 186 14.97 -26.88 -1.26
C THR A 186 15.29 -26.79 0.24
N ASN A 187 14.27 -26.70 1.09
CA ASN A 187 14.43 -26.76 2.54
C ASN A 187 15.08 -28.08 2.99
N LEU A 188 14.59 -29.22 2.50
CA LEU A 188 15.16 -30.55 2.83
C LEU A 188 16.62 -30.67 2.38
N ARG A 189 16.93 -30.24 1.15
CA ARG A 189 18.32 -30.22 0.63
C ARG A 189 19.23 -29.36 1.50
N SER A 190 18.75 -28.19 1.92
CA SER A 190 19.52 -27.31 2.80
C SER A 190 19.79 -27.95 4.18
N ALA A 191 18.80 -28.65 4.75
CA ALA A 191 18.94 -29.35 6.02
C ALA A 191 19.92 -30.54 5.94
N LEU A 192 19.83 -31.34 4.87
CA LEU A 192 20.76 -32.44 4.62
C LEU A 192 22.21 -31.96 4.45
N ASN A 193 22.42 -30.85 3.74
CA ASN A 193 23.76 -30.28 3.58
C ASN A 193 24.35 -29.80 4.91
N ARG A 194 23.54 -29.17 5.79
CA ARG A 194 23.96 -28.81 7.15
C ARG A 194 24.37 -30.03 7.97
N GLN A 195 23.62 -31.12 7.87
CA GLN A 195 23.93 -32.36 8.59
C GLN A 195 25.20 -33.05 8.05
N ARG A 196 25.47 -32.94 6.75
CA ARG A 196 26.72 -33.44 6.16
C ARG A 196 27.92 -32.60 6.60
N SER A 197 27.80 -31.27 6.64
CA SER A 197 28.90 -30.39 7.04
C SER A 197 29.28 -30.53 8.52
N THR A 198 28.32 -30.83 9.40
CA THR A 198 28.60 -31.09 10.81
C THR A 198 29.32 -32.42 11.01
N ARG A 199 28.91 -33.47 10.27
CA ARG A 199 29.58 -34.78 10.28
C ARG A 199 30.99 -34.74 9.70
N SER A 200 31.23 -33.97 8.64
CA SER A 200 32.58 -33.84 8.07
C SER A 200 33.57 -33.12 8.98
N HIS A 201 33.09 -32.39 10.01
CA HIS A 201 33.93 -31.69 10.98
C HIS A 201 34.12 -32.49 12.29
N SER A 202 33.46 -33.64 12.45
CA SER A 202 33.55 -34.45 13.69
C SER A 202 34.52 -35.63 13.62
N ASP A 203 35.05 -35.99 12.45
CA ASP A 203 35.91 -37.17 12.30
C ASP A 203 37.35 -36.78 11.94
N PHE A 204 38.12 -36.33 12.94
CA PHE A 204 39.55 -36.60 13.11
C PHE A 204 39.98 -36.15 14.51
N ASN A 205 39.70 -36.98 15.53
CA ASN A 205 40.47 -36.96 16.78
C ASN A 205 40.75 -38.42 17.16
N PRO A 206 42.02 -38.88 17.16
CA PRO A 206 42.31 -40.27 17.48
C PRO A 206 42.10 -40.53 18.97
N LEU A 207 41.49 -41.68 19.26
CA LEU A 207 41.29 -42.23 20.58
C LEU A 207 42.61 -42.31 21.37
N SER A 208 42.67 -41.65 22.52
CA SER A 208 43.64 -41.95 23.58
C SER A 208 42.91 -42.33 24.88
N SER A 209 43.50 -43.33 25.53
CA SER A 209 42.99 -44.19 26.61
C SER A 209 42.66 -43.52 27.95
N TRP A 210 41.60 -44.05 28.59
CA TRP A 210 41.20 -44.16 30.01
C TRP A 210 42.34 -44.12 31.06
N PRO A 211 42.13 -43.73 32.36
CA PRO A 211 41.18 -44.43 33.27
C PRO A 211 40.47 -43.67 34.43
N ASN A 212 39.37 -44.30 34.86
CA ASN A 212 38.66 -44.33 36.16
C ASN A 212 38.91 -43.28 37.26
N SER A 213 37.82 -42.65 37.71
CA SER A 213 37.37 -42.63 39.12
C SER A 213 35.94 -42.07 39.25
N VAL A 214 35.09 -42.74 40.04
CA VAL A 214 33.69 -42.38 40.39
C VAL A 214 33.64 -41.92 41.87
N PRO A 215 32.50 -41.50 42.45
CA PRO A 215 31.42 -40.58 42.02
C PRO A 215 31.27 -39.40 43.02
N ASP A 216 30.64 -38.27 42.63
CA ASP A 216 29.68 -37.63 43.57
C ASP A 216 28.67 -36.62 42.95
N ALA A 217 27.47 -36.70 43.52
CA ALA A 217 26.44 -35.68 43.75
C ALA A 217 25.88 -34.75 42.63
N ARG A 218 24.68 -35.16 42.17
CA ARG A 218 23.37 -34.44 42.21
C ARG A 218 23.08 -33.14 41.43
N SER A 219 21.84 -33.15 40.90
CA SER A 219 20.97 -32.08 40.36
C SER A 219 21.26 -31.70 38.91
N SER A 220 20.30 -31.61 37.99
CA SER A 220 18.84 -31.58 38.06
C SER A 220 18.25 -32.04 36.71
N ASP A 221 17.16 -32.80 36.75
CA ASP A 221 16.26 -33.04 35.62
C ASP A 221 15.73 -31.73 35.04
N TYR A 222 16.07 -31.40 33.78
CA TYR A 222 15.23 -30.57 32.93
C TYR A 222 15.32 -31.03 31.47
N HIS A 223 14.33 -31.83 31.11
CA HIS A 223 13.87 -32.02 29.74
C HIS A 223 13.38 -30.66 29.19
N SER A 224 14.06 -30.09 28.20
CA SER A 224 13.49 -29.04 27.35
C SER A 224 14.10 -29.10 25.94
N GLN A 225 13.57 -30.02 25.14
CA GLN A 225 13.91 -30.34 23.76
C GLN A 225 13.48 -29.25 22.73
N TRP A 226 13.44 -27.95 23.08
CA TRP A 226 12.84 -26.92 22.20
C TRP A 226 13.44 -25.49 22.27
N GLN A 227 14.73 -25.33 22.59
CA GLN A 227 15.38 -24.01 22.51
C GLN A 227 16.75 -24.07 21.83
N ASP A 228 16.75 -24.30 20.52
CA ASP A 228 17.94 -24.11 19.67
C ASP A 228 17.66 -23.29 18.40
N ASN A 229 16.62 -22.45 18.42
CA ASN A 229 16.45 -21.42 17.40
C ASN A 229 17.02 -20.08 17.89
N ASN A 230 18.35 -20.01 17.90
CA ASN A 230 19.07 -18.75 17.79
C ASN A 230 18.77 -18.12 16.42
N SER A 231 17.67 -17.37 16.34
CA SER A 231 17.29 -16.51 15.21
C SER A 231 18.16 -15.25 15.06
N PHE A 232 19.27 -15.16 15.80
CA PHE A 232 20.18 -14.01 15.83
C PHE A 232 21.31 -14.05 14.78
N LEU A 233 21.37 -15.07 13.92
CA LEU A 233 22.37 -15.19 12.84
C LEU A 233 21.74 -15.38 11.45
N MET A 234 20.61 -14.73 11.16
CA MET A 234 20.27 -14.43 9.77
C MET A 234 20.97 -13.13 9.38
N PRO A 235 21.71 -13.08 8.25
CA PRO A 235 22.12 -11.82 7.67
C PRO A 235 20.87 -11.00 7.37
N LEU A 236 20.73 -9.84 8.02
CA LEU A 236 19.82 -8.79 7.56
C LEU A 236 20.36 -8.34 6.19
N ASP A 237 19.49 -8.40 5.19
CA ASP A 237 19.62 -7.77 3.88
C ASP A 237 20.64 -6.62 3.83
N SER A 238 21.75 -6.80 3.11
CA SER A 238 22.57 -5.69 2.63
C SER A 238 22.34 -5.56 1.13
N ARG A 239 21.40 -4.69 0.80
CA ARG A 239 21.34 -4.04 -0.51
C ARG A 239 22.74 -3.50 -0.87
N LYS A 240 23.32 -4.00 -1.94
CA LYS A 240 23.97 -3.14 -2.94
C LYS A 240 23.20 -3.32 -4.24
N GLY A 241 22.46 -2.28 -4.60
CA GLY A 241 22.05 -2.12 -5.98
C GLY A 241 23.27 -1.65 -6.76
N ASP A 242 23.59 -2.35 -7.85
CA ASP A 242 24.23 -1.73 -8.99
C ASP A 242 23.13 -1.58 -10.04
N LEU A 243 22.68 -0.34 -10.18
CA LEU A 243 21.96 0.12 -11.35
C LEU A 243 23.01 0.36 -12.45
N LEU A 244 22.94 -0.45 -13.50
CA LEU A 244 23.30 -0.07 -14.86
C LEU A 244 22.09 -0.35 -15.76
#